data_AF-A0A6P2ITC4-F1
#
_entry.id   AF-A0A6P2ITC4-F1
#
_cell.length_a   1.000
_cell.length_b   1.000
_cell.length_c   1.000
_cell.angle_alpha   90.00
_cell.angle_beta   90.00
_cell.angle_gamma   90.00
#
_symmetry.space_group_name_H-M   'P 1'
#
loop_
_entity.id
_entity.type
_entity.pdbx_description
1 polymer ?
#
loop_
_entity_poly.entity_id
_entity_poly.type
_entity_poly.pdbx_seq_one_letter_code
_entity_poly.pdbx_strand_id
1 'polypeptide(L)'
;MTSCDPAQLPMPTYKPVFIERAIGSATVRYAGFSITCASTGCAVYGPVRRVDQFVPRDGLVRFDPATVDQVCHPATRNAAAKSAVPLFSSQGNSALHLGYLIQQTGNARGAYLDETPKFPEITFEIKTEQPPPYQWKWTITWDAQVSGLREKPRGKKLKTFSDTGSFSSNDKTWLADLGGKILGGKLVVEVTAGTEQFRRTVFIVGTNPSKDAVLEFLKTQKDAVGFDRVINQESHYKNFINADQEPVVAFDNGYGMTQMTNPAPTYEQVWNWKENIKVGIKLYQEKQGYAKKDLAGHPYTEDQLIRATFSRWNGSVYYRWDESSNAWVPNGTIMCDPDTSNIGWDMSKDANKDKTVEELHKRDKDTYKSGKAGRSDEHAWIYSGICYADHMANN
;
A
#
# COMPACT_ATOMS: atom_id res chain seq x y z
N MET A 1 -35.82 -4.20 -28.79
CA MET A 1 -34.78 -4.05 -29.83
C MET A 1 -34.14 -5.40 -30.04
N THR A 2 -34.46 -5.94 -31.20
CA THR A 2 -33.86 -7.03 -32.00
C THR A 2 -32.65 -7.77 -31.41
N SER A 3 -32.89 -9.06 -31.18
CA SER A 3 -31.95 -10.12 -30.84
C SER A 3 -30.84 -10.28 -31.87
N CYS A 4 -29.61 -10.53 -31.40
CA CYS A 4 -28.48 -10.92 -32.23
C CYS A 4 -28.82 -12.22 -32.99
N ASP A 5 -28.88 -12.14 -34.31
CA ASP A 5 -29.14 -13.27 -35.21
C ASP A 5 -27.88 -14.17 -35.31
N PRO A 6 -27.94 -15.43 -34.85
CA PRO A 6 -26.83 -16.37 -34.91
C PRO A 6 -26.43 -16.79 -36.34
N ALA A 7 -27.25 -16.49 -37.35
CA ALA A 7 -27.00 -16.89 -38.75
C ALA A 7 -25.79 -16.17 -39.39
N GLN A 8 -25.24 -15.13 -38.75
CA GLN A 8 -24.04 -14.43 -39.22
C GLN A 8 -22.72 -14.95 -38.64
N LEU A 9 -22.74 -16.02 -37.84
CA LEU A 9 -21.53 -16.61 -37.29
C LEU A 9 -21.09 -17.79 -38.19
N PRO A 10 -20.06 -17.62 -39.05
CA PRO A 10 -19.53 -18.72 -39.82
C PRO A 10 -18.90 -19.73 -38.85
N MET A 11 -19.56 -20.88 -38.73
CA MET A 11 -19.11 -22.03 -37.95
C MET A 11 -18.15 -22.90 -38.78
N PRO A 12 -17.23 -23.61 -38.11
CA PRO A 12 -17.65 -24.92 -37.62
C PRO A 12 -17.47 -25.11 -36.10
N THR A 13 -18.54 -25.65 -35.50
CA THR A 13 -18.61 -26.49 -34.29
C THR A 13 -18.53 -25.84 -32.90
N TYR A 14 -19.51 -25.01 -32.57
CA TYR A 14 -19.99 -24.80 -31.20
C TYR A 14 -21.16 -25.73 -30.86
N LYS A 15 -21.11 -26.41 -29.71
CA LYS A 15 -22.29 -27.06 -29.11
C LYS A 15 -22.90 -26.10 -28.08
N PRO A 16 -24.16 -25.66 -28.24
CA PRO A 16 -24.80 -24.80 -27.24
C PRO A 16 -25.00 -25.58 -25.94
N VAL A 17 -24.70 -24.95 -24.81
CA VAL A 17 -24.97 -25.48 -23.47
C VAL A 17 -25.63 -24.40 -22.62
N PHE A 18 -26.62 -24.80 -21.82
CA PHE A 18 -27.41 -23.90 -20.99
C PHE A 18 -26.79 -23.74 -19.60
N ILE A 19 -26.81 -22.52 -19.08
CA ILE A 19 -26.40 -22.22 -17.71
C ILE A 19 -27.66 -22.12 -16.84
N GLU A 20 -27.68 -22.92 -15.79
CA GLU A 20 -28.77 -23.03 -14.83
C GLU A 20 -28.33 -22.48 -13.47
N ARG A 21 -29.16 -21.62 -12.87
CA ARG A 21 -29.00 -21.20 -11.47
C ARG A 21 -30.12 -21.79 -10.64
N ALA A 22 -29.79 -22.50 -9.58
CA ALA A 22 -30.76 -22.93 -8.58
C ALA A 22 -31.10 -21.75 -7.65
N ILE A 23 -32.38 -21.51 -7.43
CA ILE A 23 -32.88 -20.56 -6.43
C ILE A 23 -33.94 -21.31 -5.62
N GLY A 24 -33.57 -21.73 -4.41
CA GLY A 24 -34.41 -22.65 -3.64
C GLY A 24 -34.57 -24.00 -4.35
N SER A 25 -35.82 -24.46 -4.53
CA SER A 25 -36.13 -25.71 -5.26
C SER A 25 -36.39 -25.53 -6.76
N ALA A 26 -36.25 -24.30 -7.29
CA ALA A 26 -36.51 -23.99 -8.69
C ALA A 26 -35.22 -23.61 -9.43
N THR A 27 -35.18 -23.90 -10.72
CA THR A 27 -34.03 -23.60 -11.59
C THR A 27 -34.39 -22.52 -12.61
N VAL A 28 -33.58 -21.46 -12.71
CA VAL A 28 -33.72 -20.40 -13.72
C VAL A 28 -32.62 -20.55 -14.77
N ARG A 29 -33.01 -20.60 -16.05
CA ARG A 29 -32.10 -20.71 -17.20
C ARG A 29 -31.74 -19.35 -17.75
N TYR A 30 -30.44 -19.11 -17.95
CA TYR A 30 -29.94 -17.91 -18.62
C TYR A 30 -29.47 -18.26 -20.03
N ALA A 31 -30.02 -17.56 -21.02
CA ALA A 31 -29.58 -17.64 -22.42
C ALA A 31 -28.65 -16.47 -22.76
N GLY A 32 -27.69 -16.70 -23.67
CA GLY A 32 -26.83 -15.63 -24.22
C GLY A 32 -25.33 -15.82 -24.06
N PHE A 33 -24.85 -16.98 -23.60
CA PHE A 33 -23.42 -17.29 -23.52
C PHE A 33 -23.03 -18.32 -24.58
N SER A 34 -21.89 -18.11 -25.23
CA SER A 34 -21.27 -19.08 -26.16
C SER A 34 -19.97 -19.60 -25.57
N ILE A 35 -19.83 -20.93 -25.56
CA ILE A 35 -18.64 -21.62 -25.06
C ILE A 35 -17.93 -22.31 -26.23
N THR A 36 -16.62 -22.07 -26.35
CA THR A 36 -15.74 -22.74 -27.32
C THR A 36 -14.85 -23.72 -26.58
N CYS A 37 -14.72 -24.96 -27.05
CA CYS A 37 -13.82 -25.95 -26.44
C CYS A 37 -12.88 -26.56 -27.48
N ALA A 38 -11.61 -26.72 -27.10
CA ALA A 38 -10.59 -27.49 -27.83
C ALA A 38 -9.99 -28.57 -26.91
N SER A 39 -9.10 -29.42 -27.42
CA SER A 39 -8.44 -30.49 -26.64
C SER A 39 -7.65 -29.98 -25.43
N THR A 40 -7.32 -28.69 -25.40
CA THR A 40 -6.52 -28.01 -24.38
C THR A 40 -7.34 -27.18 -23.37
N GLY A 41 -8.66 -26.97 -23.58
CA GLY A 41 -9.51 -26.24 -22.63
C GLY A 41 -10.75 -25.58 -23.26
N CYS A 42 -11.56 -24.89 -22.44
CA CYS A 42 -12.76 -24.18 -22.89
C CYS A 42 -12.69 -22.68 -22.55
N ALA A 43 -13.24 -21.85 -23.43
CA ALA A 43 -13.35 -20.40 -23.26
C ALA A 43 -14.83 -19.95 -23.30
N VAL A 44 -15.18 -19.00 -22.43
CA VAL A 44 -16.52 -18.38 -22.38
C VAL A 44 -16.40 -16.93 -22.86
N TYR A 45 -17.20 -16.56 -23.86
CA TYR A 45 -17.24 -15.20 -24.39
C TYR A 45 -18.34 -14.37 -23.70
N GLY A 46 -17.96 -13.24 -23.12
CA GLY A 46 -18.89 -12.28 -22.51
C GLY A 46 -19.30 -11.18 -23.50
N PRO A 47 -20.53 -11.17 -24.05
CA PRO A 47 -20.90 -10.26 -25.14
C PRO A 47 -21.02 -8.79 -24.71
N VAL A 48 -21.22 -8.50 -23.42
CA VAL A 48 -21.27 -7.12 -22.89
C VAL A 48 -19.90 -6.46 -22.88
N ARG A 49 -18.84 -7.24 -22.62
CA ARG A 49 -17.47 -6.71 -22.50
C ARG A 49 -16.57 -7.06 -23.69
N ARG A 50 -17.02 -7.98 -24.56
CA ARG A 50 -16.26 -8.53 -25.71
C ARG A 50 -14.90 -9.13 -25.30
N VAL A 51 -14.88 -9.91 -24.23
CA VAL A 51 -13.65 -10.55 -23.71
C VAL A 51 -13.87 -12.06 -23.59
N ASP A 52 -12.86 -12.84 -23.98
CA ASP A 52 -12.78 -14.29 -23.78
C ASP A 52 -12.09 -14.61 -22.45
N GLN A 53 -12.65 -15.53 -21.67
CA GLN A 53 -12.05 -16.02 -20.43
C GLN A 53 -11.90 -17.54 -20.44
N PHE A 54 -10.73 -18.02 -20.02
CA PHE A 54 -10.35 -19.44 -19.98
C PHE A 54 -10.80 -20.09 -18.66
N VAL A 55 -11.43 -21.26 -18.73
CA VAL A 55 -11.95 -21.98 -17.55
C VAL A 55 -11.10 -23.23 -17.27
N PRO A 56 -10.70 -23.52 -16.01
CA PRO A 56 -9.92 -24.71 -15.66
C PRO A 56 -10.67 -26.04 -15.87
N ARG A 57 -9.90 -27.12 -15.92
CA ARG A 57 -10.27 -28.46 -16.45
C ARG A 57 -11.11 -29.36 -15.52
N ASP A 58 -11.64 -28.84 -14.42
CA ASP A 58 -12.43 -29.61 -13.45
C ASP A 58 -13.94 -29.58 -13.74
N GLY A 59 -14.38 -28.81 -14.73
CA GLY A 59 -15.71 -28.92 -15.35
C GLY A 59 -16.88 -28.47 -14.46
N LEU A 60 -16.62 -27.75 -13.36
CA LEU A 60 -17.66 -27.32 -12.42
C LEU A 60 -17.52 -25.84 -12.07
N VAL A 61 -18.35 -25.02 -12.71
CA VAL A 61 -18.59 -23.63 -12.29
C VAL A 61 -19.74 -23.66 -11.28
N ARG A 62 -19.41 -23.51 -9.99
CA ARG A 62 -20.41 -23.42 -8.91
C ARG A 62 -20.46 -21.98 -8.41
N PHE A 63 -21.59 -21.30 -8.62
CA PHE A 63 -21.86 -20.01 -7.99
C PHE A 63 -22.97 -20.17 -6.96
N ASP A 64 -22.60 -20.18 -5.69
CA ASP A 64 -23.41 -19.81 -4.52
C ASP A 64 -22.45 -19.72 -3.31
N PRO A 65 -22.44 -18.67 -2.45
CA PRO A 65 -23.08 -17.37 -2.47
C PRO A 65 -22.01 -16.28 -2.70
N ALA A 66 -21.85 -15.81 -3.93
CA ALA A 66 -20.97 -14.68 -4.23
C ALA A 66 -21.75 -13.59 -4.96
N THR A 67 -21.79 -12.37 -4.42
CA THR A 67 -22.33 -11.21 -5.15
C THR A 67 -21.38 -10.85 -6.31
N VAL A 68 -21.89 -10.16 -7.35
CA VAL A 68 -21.10 -9.74 -8.53
C VAL A 68 -19.79 -9.02 -8.15
N ASP A 69 -19.78 -8.36 -7.00
CA ASP A 69 -18.63 -7.65 -6.45
C ASP A 69 -17.55 -8.59 -5.87
N GLN A 70 -17.92 -9.80 -5.44
CA GLN A 70 -16.99 -10.86 -5.02
C GLN A 70 -16.37 -11.64 -6.19
N VAL A 71 -16.89 -11.45 -7.41
CA VAL A 71 -16.40 -12.11 -8.63
C VAL A 71 -15.34 -11.26 -9.36
N CYS A 72 -15.11 -10.02 -8.91
CA CYS A 72 -14.15 -9.10 -9.51
C CYS A 72 -12.99 -8.76 -8.55
N HIS A 73 -12.02 -9.65 -8.36
CA HIS A 73 -10.60 -9.35 -8.08
C HIS A 73 -9.75 -10.63 -8.24
N PRO A 74 -8.44 -10.55 -8.57
CA PRO A 74 -7.61 -11.73 -8.78
C PRO A 74 -7.53 -12.55 -7.49
N ALA A 75 -7.86 -13.83 -7.59
CA ALA A 75 -7.85 -14.75 -6.46
C ALA A 75 -6.46 -14.80 -5.80
N THR A 76 -6.42 -14.44 -4.52
CA THR A 76 -5.42 -14.90 -3.55
C THR A 76 -5.41 -16.43 -3.56
N ARG A 77 -4.24 -17.02 -3.84
CA ARG A 77 -4.05 -18.46 -3.60
C ARG A 77 -3.95 -18.68 -2.09
N ASN A 78 -4.93 -19.36 -1.54
CA ASN A 78 -4.79 -20.04 -0.26
C ASN A 78 -3.55 -20.96 -0.29
N ALA A 79 -2.80 -20.94 0.80
CA ALA A 79 -1.57 -21.67 1.01
C ALA A 79 -1.71 -23.19 0.76
N ALA A 80 -0.70 -23.76 0.08
CA ALA A 80 -0.17 -25.13 0.19
C ALA A 80 0.33 -25.66 -1.16
N ALA A 81 1.35 -25.02 -1.75
CA ALA A 81 2.22 -25.69 -2.72
C ALA A 81 3.60 -25.03 -2.68
N LYS A 82 4.61 -25.81 -2.26
CA LYS A 82 6.03 -25.43 -2.32
C LYS A 82 6.36 -25.02 -3.76
N SER A 83 6.54 -23.72 -3.99
CA SER A 83 6.89 -23.20 -5.31
C SER A 83 8.41 -23.10 -5.37
N ALA A 84 9.06 -24.12 -5.92
CA ALA A 84 10.49 -24.07 -6.24
C ALA A 84 10.70 -23.16 -7.46
N VAL A 85 11.57 -22.16 -7.33
CA VAL A 85 11.96 -21.27 -8.42
C VAL A 85 13.28 -21.77 -9.01
N PRO A 86 13.30 -22.30 -10.25
CA PRO A 86 14.52 -22.80 -10.84
C PRO A 86 15.46 -21.64 -11.22
N LEU A 87 16.75 -21.81 -10.88
CA LEU A 87 17.87 -21.02 -11.35
C LEU A 87 18.41 -21.61 -12.67
N PHE A 88 18.74 -20.76 -13.64
CA PHE A 88 19.25 -21.18 -14.95
C PHE A 88 20.75 -20.84 -15.08
N SER A 89 21.52 -21.70 -15.75
CA SER A 89 22.97 -21.51 -15.93
C SER A 89 23.27 -20.43 -16.97
N SER A 90 24.34 -19.66 -16.76
CA SER A 90 24.73 -18.55 -17.64
C SER A 90 25.70 -18.92 -18.77
N GLN A 91 26.11 -20.20 -18.88
CA GLN A 91 27.06 -20.66 -19.90
C GLN A 91 26.35 -21.01 -21.22
N GLY A 92 26.01 -19.96 -21.97
CA GLY A 92 25.43 -20.03 -23.31
C GLY A 92 25.11 -18.61 -23.81
N ASN A 93 26.14 -17.88 -24.23
CA ASN A 93 26.00 -16.51 -24.73
C ASN A 93 25.12 -16.47 -25.99
N SER A 94 23.92 -15.88 -25.90
CA SER A 94 23.48 -14.71 -26.71
C SER A 94 21.98 -14.46 -26.55
N ALA A 95 21.63 -13.26 -26.07
CA ALA A 95 20.36 -12.57 -26.30
C ALA A 95 19.06 -13.42 -26.33
N LEU A 96 18.79 -14.25 -25.33
CA LEU A 96 17.46 -14.82 -25.15
C LEU A 96 16.55 -13.76 -24.51
N HIS A 97 15.81 -13.12 -25.42
CA HIS A 97 14.74 -12.14 -25.21
C HIS A 97 14.11 -12.19 -23.82
N LEU A 98 14.12 -11.04 -23.14
CA LEU A 98 13.37 -10.72 -21.93
C LEU A 98 11.88 -11.13 -22.03
N GLY A 99 11.33 -11.26 -23.25
CA GLY A 99 9.98 -11.75 -23.53
C GLY A 99 9.75 -13.26 -23.44
N TYR A 100 10.76 -14.11 -23.71
CA TYR A 100 10.58 -15.57 -23.73
C TYR A 100 10.59 -16.18 -22.31
N LEU A 101 11.27 -15.54 -21.36
CA LEU A 101 11.32 -15.98 -19.95
C LEU A 101 10.05 -15.65 -19.15
N ILE A 102 9.27 -14.65 -19.57
CA ILE A 102 7.98 -14.31 -18.94
C ILE A 102 6.93 -15.40 -19.25
N GLN A 103 6.92 -15.92 -20.49
CA GLN A 103 5.93 -16.90 -20.94
C GLN A 103 6.13 -18.32 -20.38
N GLN A 104 7.37 -18.75 -20.08
CA GLN A 104 7.61 -20.09 -19.55
C GLN A 104 7.70 -20.18 -18.02
N THR A 105 7.91 -19.07 -17.31
CA THR A 105 8.06 -19.10 -15.83
C THR A 105 6.86 -18.55 -15.06
N GLY A 106 5.80 -18.08 -15.74
CA GLY A 106 4.63 -17.52 -15.05
C GLY A 106 4.99 -16.32 -14.16
N ASN A 107 6.05 -15.58 -14.50
CA ASN A 107 6.47 -14.36 -13.80
C ASN A 107 5.46 -13.22 -14.06
N ALA A 108 4.27 -13.32 -13.47
CA ALA A 108 3.57 -12.16 -12.97
C ALA A 108 4.31 -11.68 -11.71
N ARG A 109 4.36 -10.37 -11.45
CA ARG A 109 4.76 -9.84 -10.13
C ARG A 109 4.00 -10.64 -9.06
N GLY A 110 4.67 -11.49 -8.27
CA GLY A 110 3.96 -12.65 -7.71
C GLY A 110 4.49 -13.25 -6.42
N ALA A 111 5.49 -12.64 -5.76
CA ALA A 111 5.84 -13.00 -4.39
C ALA A 111 5.47 -11.85 -3.46
N TYR A 112 4.47 -12.09 -2.62
CA TYR A 112 3.83 -11.08 -1.78
C TYR A 112 4.36 -11.18 -0.35
N LEU A 113 4.75 -10.05 0.24
CA LEU A 113 4.70 -9.89 1.68
C LEU A 113 3.21 -9.94 2.06
N ASP A 114 2.89 -10.87 2.96
CA ASP A 114 1.53 -11.10 3.47
C ASP A 114 1.03 -9.86 4.25
N GLU A 115 -0.28 -9.72 4.38
CA GLU A 115 -0.94 -8.76 5.27
C GLU A 115 -0.41 -8.86 6.71
N THR A 116 0.00 -10.06 7.14
CA THR A 116 0.92 -10.21 8.26
C THR A 116 2.35 -10.07 7.73
N PRO A 117 3.14 -9.08 8.17
CA PRO A 117 4.48 -8.85 7.61
C PRO A 117 5.34 -10.11 7.79
N LYS A 118 5.49 -10.86 6.71
CA LYS A 118 6.26 -12.09 6.62
C LYS A 118 6.90 -12.13 5.25
N PHE A 119 8.18 -12.47 5.21
CA PHE A 119 8.86 -12.70 3.95
C PHE A 119 8.26 -13.96 3.28
N PRO A 120 7.95 -13.93 1.97
CA PRO A 120 7.37 -15.07 1.27
C PRO A 120 8.32 -16.27 1.33
N GLU A 121 7.74 -17.47 1.47
CA GLU A 121 8.50 -18.71 1.39
C GLU A 121 8.91 -18.98 -0.06
N ILE A 122 10.12 -18.57 -0.41
CA ILE A 122 10.70 -18.75 -1.75
C ILE A 122 11.87 -19.73 -1.63
N THR A 123 11.78 -20.86 -2.32
CA THR A 123 12.90 -21.80 -2.46
C THR A 123 13.57 -21.60 -3.81
N PHE A 124 14.85 -21.26 -3.79
CA PHE A 124 15.71 -21.24 -4.97
C PHE A 124 16.37 -22.61 -5.14
N GLU A 125 16.41 -23.14 -6.36
CA GLU A 125 17.01 -24.43 -6.69
C GLU A 125 17.97 -24.30 -7.89
N ILE A 126 19.19 -24.84 -7.75
CA ILE A 126 20.13 -25.04 -8.86
C ILE A 126 20.14 -26.49 -9.33
N LYS A 127 20.36 -26.70 -10.62
CA LYS A 127 20.63 -28.02 -11.21
C LYS A 127 22.01 -28.01 -11.82
N THR A 128 22.91 -28.79 -11.24
CA THR A 128 24.33 -28.87 -11.62
C THR A 128 24.90 -30.23 -11.25
N GLU A 129 25.89 -30.69 -12.01
CA GLU A 129 26.72 -31.87 -11.68
C GLU A 129 28.01 -31.48 -10.94
N GLN A 130 28.27 -30.17 -10.79
CA GLN A 130 29.43 -29.68 -10.05
C GLN A 130 29.33 -30.09 -8.57
N PRO A 131 30.41 -30.57 -7.95
CA PRO A 131 30.38 -30.92 -6.53
C PRO A 131 30.24 -29.67 -5.66
N PRO A 132 29.66 -29.80 -4.44
CA PRO A 132 29.67 -28.73 -3.45
C PRO A 132 31.11 -28.40 -3.00
N PRO A 133 31.36 -27.24 -2.37
CA PRO A 133 30.37 -26.27 -1.90
C PRO A 133 29.85 -25.31 -2.97
N TYR A 134 28.57 -24.92 -2.85
CA TYR A 134 27.93 -23.89 -3.66
C TYR A 134 27.98 -22.54 -2.93
N GLN A 135 28.49 -21.51 -3.62
CA GLN A 135 28.57 -20.15 -3.09
C GLN A 135 27.32 -19.37 -3.48
N TRP A 136 26.45 -19.11 -2.53
CA TRP A 136 25.22 -18.34 -2.70
C TRP A 136 25.48 -16.88 -2.38
N LYS A 137 24.94 -16.00 -3.21
CA LYS A 137 24.91 -14.56 -2.99
C LYS A 137 23.53 -14.04 -3.33
N TRP A 138 23.02 -13.12 -2.52
CA TRP A 138 21.79 -12.42 -2.82
C TRP A 138 21.98 -10.92 -2.64
N THR A 139 21.29 -10.15 -3.47
CA THR A 139 21.20 -8.68 -3.37
C THR A 139 19.75 -8.29 -3.62
N ILE A 140 19.18 -7.50 -2.73
CA ILE A 140 17.83 -6.95 -2.89
C ILE A 140 17.90 -5.43 -2.94
N THR A 141 17.28 -4.84 -3.96
CA THR A 141 17.25 -3.39 -4.15
C THR A 141 15.85 -2.86 -4.41
N TRP A 142 15.59 -1.64 -3.96
CA TRP A 142 14.36 -0.93 -4.25
C TRP A 142 14.66 0.56 -4.46
N ASP A 143 14.22 1.06 -5.60
CA ASP A 143 14.29 2.48 -5.93
C ASP A 143 13.02 3.16 -5.44
N ALA A 144 13.13 3.87 -4.31
CA ALA A 144 12.04 4.61 -3.73
C ALA A 144 11.69 5.82 -4.61
N GLN A 145 10.65 5.66 -5.42
CA GLN A 145 10.10 6.71 -6.26
C GLN A 145 8.83 7.28 -5.64
N VAL A 146 8.69 8.61 -5.73
CA VAL A 146 7.54 9.35 -5.23
C VAL A 146 6.25 8.76 -5.76
N SER A 147 5.28 8.53 -4.89
CA SER A 147 3.94 8.09 -5.24
C SER A 147 2.91 8.97 -4.54
N GLY A 148 1.77 9.14 -5.19
CA GLY A 148 0.59 9.72 -4.54
C GLY A 148 -0.41 8.63 -4.21
N LEU A 149 -1.20 8.82 -3.15
CA LEU A 149 -2.29 7.90 -2.77
C LEU A 149 -3.37 7.73 -3.84
N ARG A 150 -3.36 8.58 -4.89
CA ARG A 150 -4.24 8.53 -6.07
C ARG A 150 -3.82 7.47 -7.11
N GLU A 151 -2.91 6.56 -6.78
CA GLU A 151 -2.56 5.39 -7.62
C GLU A 151 -2.06 5.80 -9.03
N LYS A 152 -1.41 6.98 -9.13
CA LYS A 152 -0.81 7.46 -10.38
C LYS A 152 0.56 6.84 -10.60
N PRO A 153 1.09 6.85 -11.84
CA PRO A 153 2.48 6.46 -12.11
C PRO A 153 3.45 7.17 -11.16
N ARG A 154 4.47 6.44 -10.72
CA ARG A 154 5.48 6.98 -9.80
C ARG A 154 6.25 8.13 -10.45
N GLY A 155 6.61 9.10 -9.62
CA GLY A 155 7.40 10.27 -9.98
C GLY A 155 8.90 10.03 -9.86
N LYS A 156 9.63 11.09 -9.48
CA LYS A 156 11.09 11.03 -9.35
C LYS A 156 11.53 10.03 -8.28
N LYS A 157 12.71 9.45 -8.49
CA LYS A 157 13.44 8.67 -7.48
C LYS A 157 13.98 9.59 -6.39
N LEU A 158 13.76 9.23 -5.12
CA LEU A 158 14.32 9.92 -3.97
C LEU A 158 15.58 9.20 -3.46
N LYS A 159 15.55 7.86 -3.39
CA LYS A 159 16.64 7.06 -2.82
C LYS A 159 16.62 5.63 -3.37
N THR A 160 17.77 4.95 -3.32
CA THR A 160 17.85 3.49 -3.44
C THR A 160 18.11 2.87 -2.08
N PHE A 161 17.31 1.89 -1.73
CA PHE A 161 17.58 0.97 -0.63
C PHE A 161 18.21 -0.31 -1.19
N SER A 162 19.17 -0.87 -0.46
CA SER A 162 19.87 -2.09 -0.86
C SER A 162 20.27 -2.88 0.37
N ASP A 163 20.20 -4.21 0.25
CA ASP A 163 20.79 -5.16 1.21
C ASP A 163 21.39 -6.34 0.44
N THR A 164 22.36 -7.02 1.03
CA THR A 164 23.05 -8.15 0.40
C THR A 164 23.57 -9.13 1.44
N GLY A 165 23.68 -10.39 1.05
CA GLY A 165 24.31 -11.42 1.86
C GLY A 165 24.91 -12.52 0.99
N SER A 166 25.75 -13.33 1.61
CA SER A 166 26.38 -14.48 0.95
C SER A 166 26.66 -15.59 1.96
N PHE A 167 26.60 -16.83 1.51
CA PHE A 167 26.90 -18.00 2.32
C PHE A 167 27.30 -19.18 1.43
N SER A 168 27.90 -20.20 2.05
CA SER A 168 28.28 -21.45 1.39
C SER A 168 27.35 -22.57 1.84
N SER A 169 26.92 -23.44 0.92
CA SER A 169 26.08 -24.60 1.25
C SER A 169 26.48 -25.84 0.44
N ASN A 170 26.20 -27.03 0.98
CA ASN A 170 26.29 -28.28 0.22
C ASN A 170 24.96 -28.64 -0.45
N ASP A 171 23.88 -27.93 -0.13
CA ASP A 171 22.55 -28.15 -0.67
C ASP A 171 22.36 -27.36 -1.98
N LYS A 172 21.72 -28.02 -2.97
CA LYS A 172 21.33 -27.40 -4.24
C LYS A 172 20.10 -26.48 -4.10
N THR A 173 19.54 -26.37 -2.90
CA THR A 173 18.36 -25.55 -2.61
C THR A 173 18.62 -24.57 -1.47
N TRP A 174 17.99 -23.40 -1.54
CA TRP A 174 17.98 -22.42 -0.47
C TRP A 174 16.57 -21.87 -0.26
N LEU A 175 16.04 -22.01 0.95
CA LEU A 175 14.86 -21.27 1.40
C LEU A 175 15.32 -19.85 1.76
N ALA A 176 14.85 -18.86 1.01
CA ALA A 176 15.26 -17.48 1.17
C ALA A 176 14.81 -16.92 2.53
N ASP A 177 15.79 -16.48 3.33
CA ASP A 177 15.58 -15.92 4.67
C ASP A 177 16.08 -14.46 4.80
N LEU A 178 16.88 -13.96 3.87
CA LEU A 178 17.45 -12.60 3.87
C LEU A 178 18.01 -12.12 5.23
N GLY A 179 18.47 -13.04 6.08
CA GLY A 179 18.92 -12.75 7.44
C GLY A 179 17.79 -12.42 8.42
N GLY A 180 16.61 -13.01 8.25
CA GLY A 180 15.41 -12.78 9.05
C GLY A 180 14.67 -11.47 8.74
N LYS A 181 15.11 -10.70 7.74
CA LYS A 181 14.58 -9.36 7.44
C LYS A 181 13.39 -9.42 6.48
N ILE A 182 12.42 -8.54 6.69
CA ILE A 182 11.28 -8.36 5.79
C ILE A 182 11.56 -7.22 4.81
N LEU A 183 12.07 -7.58 3.63
CA LEU A 183 12.46 -6.63 2.58
C LEU A 183 11.70 -6.91 1.28
N GLY A 184 11.34 -5.85 0.56
CA GLY A 184 10.77 -5.95 -0.78
C GLY A 184 11.72 -5.42 -1.87
N GLY A 185 11.25 -5.41 -3.11
CA GLY A 185 11.99 -4.91 -4.27
C GLY A 185 12.56 -6.01 -5.16
N LYS A 186 13.57 -5.66 -5.95
CA LYS A 186 14.23 -6.55 -6.91
C LYS A 186 15.27 -7.41 -6.19
N LEU A 187 14.93 -8.67 -5.93
CA LEU A 187 15.85 -9.66 -5.37
C LEU A 187 16.57 -10.40 -6.51
N VAL A 188 17.89 -10.33 -6.49
CA VAL A 188 18.80 -11.06 -7.39
C VAL A 188 19.51 -12.11 -6.55
N VAL A 189 19.44 -13.37 -6.99
CA VAL A 189 20.17 -14.50 -6.38
C VAL A 189 21.15 -15.03 -7.40
N GLU A 190 22.39 -15.20 -6.97
CA GLU A 190 23.52 -15.69 -7.74
C GLU A 190 24.13 -16.89 -7.03
N VAL A 191 24.48 -17.94 -7.78
CA VAL A 191 25.12 -19.13 -7.21
C VAL A 191 26.31 -19.51 -8.06
N THR A 192 27.46 -19.75 -7.42
CA THR A 192 28.64 -20.33 -8.08
C THR A 192 28.80 -21.78 -7.62
N ALA A 193 28.85 -22.70 -8.58
CA ALA A 193 29.05 -24.13 -8.37
C ALA A 193 30.24 -24.59 -9.23
N GLY A 194 31.42 -24.78 -8.63
CA GLY A 194 32.64 -25.05 -9.40
C GLY A 194 32.88 -23.99 -10.47
N THR A 195 32.82 -24.38 -11.75
CA THR A 195 32.97 -23.47 -12.90
C THR A 195 31.64 -22.89 -13.40
N GLU A 196 30.50 -23.36 -12.90
CA GLU A 196 29.17 -22.91 -13.32
C GLU A 196 28.68 -21.72 -12.48
N GLN A 197 27.94 -20.82 -13.12
CA GLN A 197 27.27 -19.70 -12.47
C GLN A 197 25.78 -19.69 -12.82
N PHE A 198 24.98 -19.40 -11.81
CA PHE A 198 23.52 -19.32 -11.90
C PHE A 198 23.06 -17.95 -11.45
N ARG A 199 21.99 -17.44 -12.08
CA ARG A 199 21.37 -16.17 -11.67
C ARG A 199 19.86 -16.19 -11.86
N ARG A 200 19.13 -15.71 -10.86
CA ARG A 200 17.68 -15.50 -10.94
C ARG A 200 17.35 -14.12 -10.38
N THR A 201 16.32 -13.51 -10.94
CA THR A 201 15.73 -12.27 -10.42
C THR A 201 14.26 -12.51 -10.14
N VAL A 202 13.80 -12.08 -8.97
CA VAL A 202 12.40 -12.05 -8.57
C VAL A 202 12.07 -10.67 -8.01
N PHE A 203 10.79 -10.31 -8.05
CA PHE A 203 10.29 -9.08 -7.45
C PHE A 203 9.44 -9.43 -6.24
N ILE A 204 9.83 -8.90 -5.09
CA ILE A 204 9.10 -9.01 -3.84
C ILE A 204 8.26 -7.75 -3.68
N VAL A 205 6.96 -7.91 -3.55
CA VAL A 205 5.98 -6.82 -3.47
C VAL A 205 5.17 -6.94 -2.18
N GLY A 206 4.43 -5.91 -1.79
CA GLY A 206 3.74 -5.82 -0.51
C GLY A 206 2.23 -5.79 -0.63
N THR A 207 1.54 -6.41 0.31
CA THR A 207 0.08 -6.35 0.44
C THR A 207 -0.28 -5.44 1.60
N ASN A 208 -1.24 -4.53 1.39
CA ASN A 208 -1.75 -3.71 2.48
C ASN A 208 -2.47 -4.58 3.51
N PRO A 209 -2.27 -4.37 4.83
CA PRO A 209 -3.13 -4.97 5.84
C PRO A 209 -4.55 -4.41 5.72
N SER A 210 -5.54 -5.14 6.24
CA SER A 210 -6.86 -4.58 6.47
C SER A 210 -6.82 -3.49 7.55
N LYS A 211 -7.78 -2.55 7.50
CA LYS A 211 -7.94 -1.54 8.57
C LYS A 211 -8.08 -2.20 9.94
N ASP A 212 -8.86 -3.26 10.04
CA ASP A 212 -9.08 -3.98 11.31
C ASP A 212 -7.77 -4.59 11.83
N ALA A 213 -6.94 -5.18 10.96
CA ALA A 213 -5.63 -5.70 11.37
C ALA A 213 -4.70 -4.60 11.91
N VAL A 214 -4.76 -3.40 11.33
CA VAL A 214 -4.02 -2.24 11.86
C VAL A 214 -4.57 -1.83 13.23
N LEU A 215 -5.89 -1.70 13.38
CA LEU A 215 -6.52 -1.31 14.64
C LEU A 215 -6.24 -2.34 15.76
N GLU A 216 -6.32 -3.63 15.46
CA GLU A 216 -5.94 -4.69 16.42
C GLU A 216 -4.47 -4.60 16.81
N PHE A 217 -3.58 -4.32 15.86
CA PHE A 217 -2.18 -4.11 16.18
C PHE A 217 -1.99 -2.89 17.09
N LEU A 218 -2.67 -1.77 16.84
CA LEU A 218 -2.59 -0.57 17.68
C LEU A 218 -3.03 -0.82 19.12
N LYS A 219 -4.06 -1.66 19.35
CA LYS A 219 -4.50 -2.03 20.70
C LYS A 219 -3.40 -2.70 21.54
N THR A 220 -2.44 -3.36 20.89
CA THR A 220 -1.30 -3.98 21.57
C THR A 220 -0.19 -2.98 21.93
N GLN A 221 -0.29 -1.74 21.45
CA GLN A 221 0.74 -0.72 21.64
C GLN A 221 0.37 0.21 22.80
N LYS A 222 1.34 0.45 23.68
CA LYS A 222 1.17 1.37 24.80
C LYS A 222 1.04 2.81 24.32
N ASP A 223 0.19 3.61 24.98
CA ASP A 223 0.07 5.06 24.76
C ASP A 223 -0.18 5.46 23.28
N ALA A 224 -0.90 4.62 22.54
CA ALA A 224 -1.17 4.80 21.11
C ALA A 224 -2.62 5.23 20.79
N VAL A 225 -3.44 5.54 21.81
CA VAL A 225 -4.83 5.97 21.63
C VAL A 225 -4.88 7.24 20.77
N GLY A 226 -5.75 7.24 19.75
CA GLY A 226 -5.90 8.31 18.77
C GLY A 226 -4.92 8.24 17.59
N PHE A 227 -3.90 7.39 17.63
CA PHE A 227 -2.92 7.28 16.53
C PHE A 227 -3.52 6.67 15.25
N ASP A 228 -4.61 5.93 15.37
CA ASP A 228 -5.39 5.43 14.23
C ASP A 228 -5.89 6.56 13.32
N ARG A 229 -6.25 7.72 13.89
CA ARG A 229 -6.67 8.89 13.12
C ARG A 229 -5.52 9.47 12.34
N VAL A 230 -4.33 9.56 12.95
CA VAL A 230 -3.09 9.97 12.26
C VAL A 230 -2.82 9.06 11.07
N ILE A 231 -2.87 7.74 11.25
CA ILE A 231 -2.71 6.79 10.14
C ILE A 231 -3.74 7.00 9.03
N ASN A 232 -5.01 7.22 9.40
CA ASN A 232 -6.07 7.48 8.43
C ASN A 232 -5.77 8.74 7.59
N GLN A 233 -5.35 9.83 8.25
CA GLN A 233 -5.02 11.09 7.60
C GLN A 233 -3.79 10.97 6.68
N GLU A 234 -2.73 10.33 7.17
CA GLU A 234 -1.44 10.29 6.46
C GLU A 234 -1.49 9.38 5.22
N SER A 235 -2.22 8.25 5.29
CA SER A 235 -2.16 7.25 4.22
C SER A 235 -3.46 6.50 3.94
N HIS A 236 -4.55 6.78 4.67
CA HIS A 236 -5.78 5.98 4.62
C HIS A 236 -5.50 4.48 4.86
N TYR A 237 -4.65 4.18 5.85
CA TYR A 237 -4.20 2.83 6.20
C TYR A 237 -3.43 2.09 5.09
N LYS A 238 -2.86 2.81 4.12
CA LYS A 238 -2.03 2.21 3.06
C LYS A 238 -0.55 2.29 3.41
N ASN A 239 0.10 1.14 3.49
CA ASN A 239 1.57 1.09 3.45
C ASN A 239 2.09 1.00 2.00
N PHE A 240 1.32 0.38 1.11
CA PHE A 240 1.66 0.12 -0.30
C PHE A 240 0.65 0.77 -1.26
N ILE A 241 1.12 1.14 -2.44
CA ILE A 241 0.29 1.59 -3.56
C ILE A 241 -0.32 0.34 -4.21
N ASN A 242 -1.64 0.27 -4.37
CA ASN A 242 -2.30 -0.93 -4.87
C ASN A 242 -1.91 -1.24 -6.33
N ALA A 243 -1.65 -0.20 -7.12
CA ALA A 243 -1.33 -0.34 -8.55
C ALA A 243 -0.01 -1.09 -8.83
N ASP A 244 0.99 -0.97 -7.93
CA ASP A 244 2.30 -1.59 -8.13
C ASP A 244 2.83 -2.38 -6.93
N GLN A 245 2.14 -2.29 -5.79
CA GLN A 245 2.42 -2.99 -4.55
C GLN A 245 3.79 -2.66 -3.94
N GLU A 246 4.31 -1.46 -4.22
CA GLU A 246 5.48 -0.94 -3.50
C GLU A 246 5.07 0.13 -2.47
N PRO A 247 5.91 0.40 -1.46
CA PRO A 247 5.60 1.35 -0.40
C PRO A 247 5.15 2.73 -0.90
N VAL A 248 4.28 3.38 -0.14
CA VAL A 248 3.92 4.79 -0.34
C VAL A 248 5.15 5.66 -0.05
N VAL A 249 5.44 6.62 -0.94
CA VAL A 249 6.59 7.53 -0.83
C VAL A 249 6.15 8.97 -1.14
N ALA A 250 6.05 9.83 -0.14
CA ALA A 250 5.78 11.25 -0.37
C ALA A 250 7.01 12.00 -0.90
N PHE A 251 6.76 13.14 -1.54
CA PHE A 251 7.78 13.96 -2.20
C PHE A 251 8.82 14.56 -1.23
N ASP A 252 8.47 14.65 0.05
CA ASP A 252 9.25 15.18 1.16
C ASP A 252 10.00 14.08 1.94
N ASN A 253 10.07 12.87 1.39
CA ASN A 253 10.66 11.66 2.00
C ASN A 253 9.81 11.07 3.14
N GLY A 254 8.48 11.24 3.12
CA GLY A 254 7.58 10.43 3.95
C GLY A 254 7.46 9.01 3.39
N TYR A 255 7.54 7.98 4.24
CA TYR A 255 7.45 6.58 3.80
C TYR A 255 6.38 5.78 4.55
N GLY A 256 5.64 4.97 3.80
CA GLY A 256 4.71 3.98 4.32
C GLY A 256 3.48 4.59 5.01
N MET A 257 2.86 3.80 5.87
CA MET A 257 1.56 4.11 6.46
C MET A 257 1.54 5.36 7.36
N THR A 258 2.64 5.64 8.04
CA THR A 258 2.75 6.78 8.97
C THR A 258 3.50 7.97 8.37
N GLN A 259 3.86 7.90 7.08
CA GLN A 259 4.60 8.94 6.36
C GLN A 259 5.87 9.41 7.09
N MET A 260 6.62 8.48 7.71
CA MET A 260 7.83 8.82 8.47
C MET A 260 8.88 9.53 7.63
N THR A 261 9.32 10.70 8.08
CA THR A 261 10.34 11.54 7.44
C THR A 261 11.63 11.68 8.26
N ASN A 262 11.51 11.89 9.58
CA ASN A 262 12.64 12.13 10.47
C ASN A 262 12.46 11.46 11.86
N PRO A 263 13.37 10.55 12.28
CA PRO A 263 14.47 10.02 11.50
C PRO A 263 13.97 9.25 10.27
N ALA A 264 14.74 9.28 9.19
CA ALA A 264 14.41 8.53 7.99
C ALA A 264 14.34 7.02 8.31
N PRO A 265 13.27 6.32 7.90
CA PRO A 265 13.11 4.91 8.24
C PRO A 265 14.17 4.03 7.56
N THR A 266 14.48 2.90 8.20
CA THR A 266 15.32 1.84 7.63
C THR A 266 14.58 1.12 6.49
N TYR A 267 15.32 0.36 5.68
CA TYR A 267 14.73 -0.39 4.56
C TYR A 267 13.58 -1.30 5.00
N GLU A 268 13.78 -2.06 6.07
CA GLU A 268 12.76 -2.94 6.64
C GLU A 268 11.58 -2.16 7.22
N GLN A 269 11.81 -1.03 7.89
CA GLN A 269 10.73 -0.18 8.41
C GLN A 269 9.83 0.41 7.33
N VAL A 270 10.30 0.47 6.07
CA VAL A 270 9.47 0.92 4.94
C VAL A 270 8.60 -0.23 4.40
N TRP A 271 9.14 -1.44 4.33
CA TRP A 271 8.47 -2.63 3.78
C TRP A 271 7.65 -3.42 4.81
N ASN A 272 7.87 -3.21 6.10
CA ASN A 272 7.13 -3.84 7.17
C ASN A 272 6.20 -2.82 7.84
N TRP A 273 4.89 -2.89 7.54
CA TRP A 273 3.92 -1.93 8.06
C TRP A 273 3.84 -1.90 9.59
N LYS A 274 4.08 -3.02 10.28
CA LYS A 274 4.11 -3.04 11.75
C LYS A 274 5.30 -2.25 12.29
N GLU A 275 6.48 -2.43 11.70
CA GLU A 275 7.67 -1.64 12.06
C GLU A 275 7.50 -0.17 11.69
N ASN A 276 6.86 0.14 10.55
CA ASN A 276 6.50 1.49 10.15
C ASN A 276 5.59 2.17 11.20
N ILE A 277 4.56 1.47 11.67
CA ILE A 277 3.67 1.94 12.73
C ILE A 277 4.43 2.13 14.05
N LYS A 278 5.28 1.18 14.45
CA LYS A 278 6.06 1.29 15.71
C LYS A 278 6.94 2.54 15.71
N VAL A 279 7.54 2.90 14.58
CA VAL A 279 8.32 4.15 14.47
C VAL A 279 7.41 5.37 14.61
N GLY A 280 6.26 5.38 13.93
CA GLY A 280 5.28 6.46 14.04
C GLY A 280 4.72 6.64 15.46
N ILE A 281 4.47 5.53 16.15
CA ILE A 281 4.02 5.54 17.56
C ILE A 281 5.06 6.20 18.47
N LYS A 282 6.35 5.93 18.27
CA LYS A 282 7.41 6.58 19.08
C LYS A 282 7.37 8.10 18.93
N LEU A 283 7.20 8.59 17.70
CA LEU A 283 7.05 10.03 17.45
C LEU A 283 5.75 10.56 18.08
N TYR A 284 4.65 9.83 17.94
CA TYR A 284 3.37 10.20 18.53
C TYR A 284 3.45 10.30 20.06
N GLN A 285 4.10 9.34 20.71
CA GLN A 285 4.34 9.34 22.16
C GLN A 285 5.23 10.52 22.60
N GLU A 286 6.23 10.90 21.80
CA GLU A 286 7.02 12.11 22.04
C GLU A 286 6.12 13.36 22.00
N LYS A 287 5.26 13.48 20.98
CA LYS A 287 4.31 14.60 20.86
C LYS A 287 3.28 14.60 21.98
N GLN A 288 2.81 13.43 22.40
CA GLN A 288 1.94 13.27 23.56
C GLN A 288 2.65 13.70 24.85
N GLY A 289 3.95 13.42 24.98
CA GLY A 289 4.77 13.91 26.08
C GLY A 289 4.85 15.44 26.14
N TYR A 290 4.92 16.12 24.99
CA TYR A 290 4.81 17.57 24.94
C TYR A 290 3.41 18.06 25.29
N ALA A 291 2.36 17.42 24.76
CA ALA A 291 0.98 17.76 25.09
C ALA A 291 0.67 17.61 26.60
N LYS A 292 1.17 16.54 27.24
CA LYS A 292 1.06 16.35 28.70
C LYS A 292 1.74 17.47 29.50
N LYS A 293 2.85 18.02 29.00
CA LYS A 293 3.53 19.16 29.62
C LYS A 293 2.74 20.45 29.44
N ASP A 294 2.14 20.66 28.26
CA ASP A 294 1.31 21.83 27.98
C ASP A 294 0.03 21.86 28.83
N LEU A 295 -0.53 20.67 29.08
CA LEU A 295 -1.73 20.46 29.90
C LEU A 295 -1.41 20.30 31.39
N ALA A 296 -0.14 20.46 31.80
CA ALA A 296 0.23 20.35 33.21
C ALA A 296 -0.38 21.50 34.02
N GLY A 297 -0.68 21.24 35.30
CA GLY A 297 -1.19 22.25 36.23
C GLY A 297 -2.71 22.23 36.43
N HIS A 298 -3.47 21.67 35.49
CA HIS A 298 -4.92 21.54 35.60
C HIS A 298 -5.42 20.16 35.11
N PRO A 299 -6.58 19.67 35.59
CA PRO A 299 -7.18 18.45 35.08
C PRO A 299 -7.49 18.55 33.58
N TYR A 300 -7.32 17.45 32.85
CA TYR A 300 -7.68 17.35 31.43
C TYR A 300 -8.26 15.97 31.11
N THR A 301 -9.08 15.90 30.05
CA THR A 301 -9.65 14.65 29.54
C THR A 301 -8.72 13.95 28.55
N GLU A 302 -8.97 12.66 28.27
CA GLU A 302 -8.24 11.93 27.24
C GLU A 302 -8.39 12.58 25.85
N ASP A 303 -9.61 13.05 25.50
CA ASP A 303 -9.85 13.74 24.25
C ASP A 303 -9.06 15.05 24.13
N GLN A 304 -8.91 15.81 25.22
CA GLN A 304 -8.06 17.01 25.26
C GLN A 304 -6.60 16.64 25.03
N LEU A 305 -6.13 15.55 25.64
CA LEU A 305 -4.77 15.07 25.42
C LEU A 305 -4.55 14.63 23.96
N ILE A 306 -5.49 13.88 23.37
CA ILE A 306 -5.40 13.42 21.98
C ILE A 306 -5.38 14.63 21.03
N ARG A 307 -6.31 15.59 21.20
CA ARG A 307 -6.36 16.79 20.36
C ARG A 307 -5.10 17.64 20.49
N ALA A 308 -4.60 17.84 21.71
CA ALA A 308 -3.32 18.51 21.94
C ALA A 308 -2.14 17.77 21.29
N THR A 309 -2.17 16.44 21.29
CA THR A 309 -1.16 15.61 20.64
C THR A 309 -1.19 15.77 19.12
N PHE A 310 -2.37 15.79 18.49
CA PHE A 310 -2.51 16.08 17.06
C PHE A 310 -1.99 17.46 16.69
N SER A 311 -2.26 18.46 17.52
CA SER A 311 -1.71 19.79 17.29
C SER A 311 -0.18 19.81 17.39
N ARG A 312 0.39 19.08 18.36
CA ARG A 312 1.85 18.91 18.49
C ARG A 312 2.48 18.11 17.35
N TRP A 313 1.77 17.15 16.78
CA TRP A 313 2.17 16.42 15.56
C TRP A 313 2.48 17.39 14.42
N ASN A 314 1.62 18.40 14.23
CA ASN A 314 1.79 19.44 13.22
C ASN A 314 2.38 20.77 13.78
N GLY A 315 3.01 20.70 14.97
CA GLY A 315 3.90 21.75 15.47
C GLY A 315 3.29 22.90 16.27
N SER A 316 2.03 22.83 16.75
CA SER A 316 1.40 23.88 17.55
C SER A 316 0.97 23.40 18.94
N VAL A 317 0.89 24.32 19.91
CA VAL A 317 0.23 24.08 21.21
C VAL A 317 -1.27 24.33 21.02
N TYR A 318 -2.11 23.35 21.35
CA TYR A 318 -3.56 23.49 21.10
C TYR A 318 -4.27 24.31 22.17
N TYR A 319 -4.06 24.02 23.46
CA TYR A 319 -4.83 24.62 24.55
C TYR A 319 -4.03 25.68 25.30
N ARG A 320 -4.74 26.66 25.86
CA ARG A 320 -4.29 27.52 26.96
C ARG A 320 -5.33 27.45 28.08
N TRP A 321 -4.90 27.64 29.32
CA TRP A 321 -5.82 27.74 30.44
C TRP A 321 -6.48 29.12 30.46
N ASP A 322 -7.80 29.17 30.63
CA ASP A 322 -8.54 30.39 30.88
C ASP A 322 -9.00 30.42 32.34
N GLU A 323 -8.37 31.30 33.14
CA GLU A 323 -8.67 31.47 34.57
C GLU A 323 -10.08 31.98 34.81
N SER A 324 -10.65 32.73 33.86
CA SER A 324 -11.99 33.32 34.03
C SER A 324 -13.09 32.27 33.96
N SER A 325 -12.95 31.31 33.04
CA SER A 325 -13.87 30.19 32.87
C SER A 325 -13.43 28.91 33.59
N ASN A 326 -12.23 28.91 34.19
CA ASN A 326 -11.60 27.75 34.82
C ASN A 326 -11.57 26.52 33.89
N ALA A 327 -11.18 26.73 32.61
CA ALA A 327 -11.25 25.71 31.57
C ALA A 327 -10.13 25.82 30.53
N TRP A 328 -9.83 24.70 29.87
CA TRP A 328 -8.96 24.67 28.69
C TRP A 328 -9.69 25.22 27.47
N VAL A 329 -9.13 26.26 26.85
CA VAL A 329 -9.64 26.87 25.61
C VAL A 329 -8.59 26.80 24.50
N PRO A 330 -8.99 26.80 23.20
CA PRO A 330 -8.04 26.87 22.10
C PRO A 330 -7.06 28.05 22.25
N ASN A 331 -5.80 27.80 21.92
CA ASN A 331 -4.72 28.76 22.05
C ASN A 331 -4.68 29.70 20.84
N GLY A 332 -4.74 31.00 21.09
CA GLY A 332 -4.73 32.02 20.04
C GLY A 332 -6.09 32.26 19.39
N THR A 333 -6.06 33.05 18.32
CA THR A 333 -7.24 33.50 17.57
C THR A 333 -7.22 32.91 16.16
N ILE A 334 -6.91 31.63 16.03
CA ILE A 334 -6.83 30.97 14.72
C ILE A 334 -8.24 30.63 14.23
N MET A 335 -8.61 31.13 13.06
CA MET A 335 -9.78 30.72 12.31
C MET A 335 -9.34 29.71 11.24
N CYS A 336 -9.90 28.50 11.26
CA CYS A 336 -9.48 27.43 10.36
C CYS A 336 -10.26 27.42 9.06
N ASP A 337 -9.58 27.11 7.95
CA ASP A 337 -10.22 26.89 6.65
C ASP A 337 -10.76 25.46 6.59
N PRO A 338 -12.10 25.25 6.56
CA PRO A 338 -12.71 23.93 6.59
C PRO A 338 -12.41 23.09 5.33
N ASP A 339 -12.05 23.74 4.22
CA ASP A 339 -11.72 23.07 2.96
C ASP A 339 -10.27 22.57 2.92
N THR A 340 -9.52 22.77 4.01
CA THR A 340 -8.13 22.36 4.14
C THR A 340 -7.93 21.55 5.41
N SER A 341 -6.86 20.76 5.45
CA SER A 341 -6.55 19.96 6.63
C SER A 341 -5.71 20.70 7.67
N ASN A 342 -5.02 21.79 7.32
CA ASN A 342 -4.08 22.45 8.23
C ASN A 342 -3.86 23.94 7.98
N ILE A 343 -4.69 24.60 7.16
CA ILE A 343 -4.56 26.03 6.89
C ILE A 343 -5.57 26.80 7.74
N GLY A 344 -5.15 27.98 8.20
CA GLY A 344 -6.02 28.92 8.88
C GLY A 344 -5.42 30.32 8.91
N TRP A 345 -6.12 31.22 9.57
CA TRP A 345 -5.79 32.63 9.69
C TRP A 345 -5.68 33.04 11.13
N ASP A 346 -4.57 33.69 11.46
CA ASP A 346 -4.46 34.39 12.74
C ASP A 346 -5.27 35.68 12.67
N MET A 347 -6.39 35.72 13.39
CA MET A 347 -7.32 36.84 13.40
C MET A 347 -6.80 38.07 14.15
N SER A 348 -5.64 37.96 14.81
CA SER A 348 -4.95 39.13 15.39
C SER A 348 -4.25 39.99 14.33
N LYS A 349 -4.03 39.45 13.12
CA LYS A 349 -3.43 40.20 12.01
C LYS A 349 -4.45 41.12 11.36
N ASP A 350 -4.07 42.37 11.14
CA ASP A 350 -4.94 43.39 10.52
C ASP A 350 -5.55 42.93 9.18
N ALA A 351 -4.78 42.21 8.36
CA ALA A 351 -5.26 41.69 7.09
C ALA A 351 -6.38 40.63 7.21
N ASN A 352 -6.50 39.97 8.36
CA ASN A 352 -7.48 38.92 8.60
C ASN A 352 -8.64 39.38 9.49
N LYS A 353 -8.42 40.41 10.29
CA LYS A 353 -9.37 40.91 11.29
C LYS A 353 -10.73 41.24 10.66
N ASP A 354 -11.79 40.90 11.40
CA ASP A 354 -13.19 41.14 11.05
C ASP A 354 -13.68 40.52 9.73
N LYS A 355 -12.88 39.63 9.12
CA LYS A 355 -13.26 38.86 7.92
C LYS A 355 -13.86 37.51 8.28
N THR A 356 -14.76 37.06 7.42
CA THR A 356 -15.36 35.73 7.47
C THR A 356 -14.46 34.66 6.84
N VAL A 357 -14.74 33.38 7.14
CA VAL A 357 -14.05 32.25 6.52
C VAL A 357 -14.16 32.30 5.00
N GLU A 358 -15.34 32.60 4.47
CA GLU A 358 -15.61 32.64 3.03
C GLU A 358 -14.81 33.74 2.32
N GLU A 359 -14.70 34.92 2.95
CA GLU A 359 -13.91 36.03 2.42
C GLU A 359 -12.42 35.70 2.39
N LEU A 360 -11.91 35.13 3.47
CA LEU A 360 -10.50 34.75 3.61
C LEU A 360 -10.13 33.60 2.66
N HIS A 361 -10.96 32.56 2.60
CA HIS A 361 -10.78 31.43 1.68
C HIS A 361 -10.77 31.92 0.23
N LYS A 362 -11.75 32.75 -0.17
CA LYS A 362 -11.83 33.30 -1.52
C LYS A 362 -10.60 34.12 -1.87
N ARG A 363 -10.05 34.90 -0.92
CA ARG A 363 -8.82 35.68 -1.13
C ARG A 363 -7.59 34.80 -1.30
N ASP A 364 -7.46 33.75 -0.50
CA ASP A 364 -6.17 33.05 -0.33
C ASP A 364 -6.04 31.71 -1.05
N LYS A 365 -7.14 31.03 -1.41
CA LYS A 365 -7.11 29.65 -1.91
C LYS A 365 -6.16 29.41 -3.09
N ASP A 366 -6.02 30.40 -3.97
CA ASP A 366 -5.17 30.29 -5.16
C ASP A 366 -3.67 30.40 -4.82
N THR A 367 -3.34 30.92 -3.64
CA THR A 367 -1.97 31.06 -3.13
C THR A 367 -1.48 29.81 -2.39
N TYR A 368 -2.38 28.96 -1.89
CA TYR A 368 -2.03 27.77 -1.11
C TYR A 368 -1.10 26.80 -1.85
N LYS A 369 -1.29 26.67 -3.16
CA LYS A 369 -0.46 25.82 -4.03
C LYS A 369 1.01 26.22 -4.06
N SER A 370 1.32 27.47 -3.73
CA SER A 370 2.69 28.00 -3.64
C SER A 370 3.34 27.73 -2.28
N GLY A 371 2.63 27.06 -1.36
CA GLY A 371 3.10 26.78 -0.02
C GLY A 371 3.48 28.07 0.72
N LYS A 372 4.55 28.03 1.53
CA LYS A 372 5.01 29.21 2.29
C LYS A 372 5.30 30.44 1.42
N ALA A 373 5.67 30.26 0.15
CA ALA A 373 5.93 31.36 -0.78
C ALA A 373 4.67 32.07 -1.26
N GLY A 374 3.48 31.48 -1.07
CA GLY A 374 2.20 32.12 -1.34
C GLY A 374 1.72 33.06 -0.23
N ARG A 375 2.45 33.16 0.89
CA ARG A 375 2.10 34.03 2.01
C ARG A 375 2.66 35.42 1.82
N SER A 376 1.90 36.40 2.24
CA SER A 376 2.29 37.82 2.26
C SER A 376 1.53 38.55 3.37
N ASP A 377 1.78 39.84 3.53
CA ASP A 377 1.02 40.67 4.47
C ASP A 377 -0.47 40.74 4.07
N GLU A 378 -0.78 40.68 2.77
CA GLU A 378 -2.17 40.59 2.27
C GLU A 378 -2.73 39.18 2.38
N HIS A 379 -1.93 38.16 2.06
CA HIS A 379 -2.29 36.74 2.11
C HIS A 379 -1.74 36.08 3.38
N ALA A 380 -2.22 36.56 4.52
CA ALA A 380 -1.65 36.26 5.84
C ALA A 380 -2.12 34.93 6.47
N TRP A 381 -2.32 33.90 5.65
CA TRP A 381 -2.66 32.55 6.10
C TRP A 381 -1.42 31.79 6.61
N ILE A 382 -1.65 30.79 7.46
CA ILE A 382 -0.60 29.97 8.08
C ILE A 382 -0.92 28.47 8.01
N TYR A 383 0.10 27.63 8.17
CA TYR A 383 -0.12 26.24 8.55
C TYR A 383 -0.27 26.22 10.07
N SER A 384 -1.32 25.57 10.56
CA SER A 384 -1.69 25.56 11.97
C SER A 384 -1.93 24.14 12.45
N GLY A 385 -1.24 23.76 13.53
CA GLY A 385 -1.53 22.51 14.22
C GLY A 385 -2.90 22.50 14.89
N ILE A 386 -3.47 23.68 15.21
CA ILE A 386 -4.83 23.80 15.73
C ILE A 386 -5.83 23.34 14.66
N CYS A 387 -5.72 23.88 13.45
CA CYS A 387 -6.60 23.50 12.34
C CYS A 387 -6.45 22.04 11.96
N TYR A 388 -5.22 21.51 12.03
CA TYR A 388 -4.99 20.08 11.89
C TYR A 388 -5.70 19.27 12.97
N ALA A 389 -5.53 19.62 14.24
CA ALA A 389 -6.20 18.91 15.32
C ALA A 389 -7.73 18.96 15.22
N ASP A 390 -8.29 20.08 14.77
CA ASP A 390 -9.73 20.23 14.55
C ASP A 390 -10.24 19.38 13.39
N HIS A 391 -9.51 19.39 12.26
CA HIS A 391 -9.79 18.51 11.13
C HIS A 391 -9.78 17.04 11.54
N MET A 392 -8.77 16.64 12.33
CA MET A 392 -8.57 15.26 12.82
C MET A 392 -9.59 14.82 13.87
N ALA A 393 -10.29 15.76 14.50
CA ALA A 393 -11.32 15.46 15.50
C ALA A 393 -12.72 15.39 14.90
N ASN A 394 -12.92 15.99 13.72
CA ASN A 394 -14.20 16.04 13.02
C ASN A 394 -14.31 14.96 11.91
N ASN A 395 -13.21 14.28 11.59
CA ASN A 395 -13.08 13.22 10.58
C ASN A 395 -12.40 11.99 11.19
#